data_AF-A0A956FUA2-F1
#
_entry.id   AF-A0A956FUA2-F1
#
_cell.length_a   1.000
_cell.length_b   1.000
_cell.length_c   1.000
_cell.angle_alpha   90.00
_cell.angle_beta   90.00
_cell.angle_gamma   90.00
#
_symmetry.space_group_name_H-M   'P 1'
#
loop_
_entity.id
_entity.type
_entity.pdbx_description
1 polymer ?
#
loop_
_entity_poly.entity_id
_entity_poly.type
_entity_poly.pdbx_seq_one_letter_code
_entity_poly.pdbx_strand_id
1 'polypeptide(L)'
;PTTIGGWQEERVASGAIVRRYKGSDVGLRYWRELVVAPVWYPPRATPPDDLVGVFDGRRRLKEELIGPSYRSAYGMVMLVHERDLGAERREDRWYDAGIRTHGSANYGSILKGSSHGCHRLYNVHVLRLATYILKTQRYAARGEIDEALRRVVRARGRRWDLEREQRGFLFELEPPIPVEVLPGTPVGARKTPPKGARWPTR
;
A
#
# COMPACT_ATOMS: atom_id res chain seq x y z
N PRO A 1 -0.71 12.05 13.16
CA PRO A 1 -0.36 10.61 13.34
C PRO A 1 -0.17 9.92 11.98
N THR A 2 0.98 9.27 11.77
CA THR A 2 1.26 8.40 10.62
C THR A 2 1.55 6.99 11.12
N THR A 3 1.48 5.99 10.24
CA THR A 3 1.76 4.59 10.55
C THR A 3 3.14 4.21 10.03
N ILE A 4 3.88 3.37 10.77
CA ILE A 4 5.21 2.90 10.35
C ILE A 4 5.31 1.37 10.30
N GLY A 5 4.19 0.65 10.48
CA GLY A 5 4.15 -0.80 10.45
C GLY A 5 3.29 -1.42 11.54
N GLY A 6 3.32 -2.74 11.62
CA GLY A 6 2.55 -3.50 12.61
C GLY A 6 2.55 -4.99 12.35
N TRP A 7 1.89 -5.72 13.26
CA TRP A 7 1.67 -7.16 13.14
C TRP A 7 0.52 -7.47 12.19
N GLN A 8 0.81 -8.11 11.06
CA GLN A 8 -0.15 -8.39 9.99
C GLN A 8 -0.34 -9.89 9.76
N GLU A 9 -1.50 -10.26 9.25
CA GLU A 9 -1.79 -11.61 8.78
C GLU A 9 -1.26 -11.81 7.36
N GLU A 10 -0.71 -13.00 7.09
CA GLU A 10 -0.18 -13.34 5.79
C GLU A 10 -0.40 -14.83 5.50
N ARG A 11 -0.77 -15.15 4.26
CA ARG A 11 -0.84 -16.52 3.78
C ARG A 11 0.54 -16.98 3.30
N VAL A 12 1.11 -17.95 3.99
CA VAL A 12 2.39 -18.57 3.59
C VAL A 12 2.18 -19.67 2.53
N ALA A 13 3.27 -20.16 1.94
CA ALA A 13 3.24 -21.14 0.84
C ALA A 13 2.45 -22.42 1.17
N SER A 14 2.45 -22.86 2.43
CA SER A 14 1.65 -24.01 2.91
C SER A 14 0.14 -23.75 2.93
N GLY A 15 -0.30 -22.52 2.64
CA GLY A 15 -1.69 -22.10 2.73
C GLY A 15 -2.13 -21.64 4.12
N ALA A 16 -1.30 -21.84 5.15
CA ALA A 16 -1.59 -21.38 6.51
C ALA A 16 -1.55 -19.84 6.62
N ILE A 17 -2.35 -19.30 7.54
CA ILE A 17 -2.30 -17.88 7.92
C ILE A 17 -1.40 -17.73 9.16
N VAL A 18 -0.41 -16.83 9.09
CA VAL A 18 0.53 -16.55 10.18
C VAL A 18 0.60 -15.05 10.45
N ARG A 19 1.13 -14.65 11.63
CA ARG A 19 1.43 -13.24 11.93
C ARG A 19 2.89 -12.92 11.65
N ARG A 20 3.12 -11.85 10.88
CA ARG A 20 4.45 -11.29 10.62
C ARG A 20 4.46 -9.80 10.95
N TYR A 21 5.54 -9.33 11.56
CA TYR A 21 5.75 -7.89 11.70
C TYR A 21 6.19 -7.32 10.36
N LYS A 22 5.51 -6.27 9.91
CA LYS A 22 5.80 -5.55 8.67
C LYS A 22 6.05 -4.09 9.02
N GLY A 23 7.31 -3.68 9.00
CA GLY A 23 7.75 -2.32 9.28
C GLY A 23 7.99 -1.52 8.00
N SER A 24 8.03 -0.20 8.13
CA SER A 24 8.60 0.70 7.12
C SER A 24 10.11 0.53 7.12
N ASP A 25 10.72 0.62 5.95
CA ASP A 25 12.17 0.71 5.87
C ASP A 25 12.61 2.13 6.29
N VAL A 26 13.56 2.21 7.22
CA VAL A 26 14.09 3.48 7.79
C VAL A 26 15.17 4.08 6.88
N GLY A 27 15.34 5.40 6.98
CA GLY A 27 16.40 6.18 6.31
C GLY A 27 15.88 7.01 5.14
N LEU A 28 16.82 7.54 4.36
CA LEU A 28 16.53 8.46 3.25
C LEU A 28 15.77 7.76 2.12
N ARG A 29 14.63 8.33 1.75
CA ARG A 29 13.80 7.96 0.60
C ARG A 29 13.57 9.18 -0.26
N TYR A 30 13.05 8.96 -1.45
CA TYR A 30 12.68 10.03 -2.37
C TYR A 30 11.25 9.83 -2.83
N TRP A 31 10.47 10.91 -2.77
CA TRP A 31 9.22 11.03 -3.51
C TRP A 31 9.52 11.57 -4.89
N ARG A 32 9.60 10.67 -5.86
CA ARG A 32 9.63 10.99 -7.29
C ARG A 32 8.26 10.76 -7.92
N GLU A 33 7.58 9.69 -7.54
CA GLU A 33 6.28 9.33 -8.12
C GLU A 33 5.12 9.71 -7.18
N LEU A 34 4.26 10.61 -7.66
CA LEU A 34 2.96 10.91 -7.08
C LEU A 34 1.88 10.35 -8.00
N VAL A 35 1.13 9.36 -7.52
CA VAL A 35 0.09 8.70 -8.30
C VAL A 35 -1.29 9.04 -7.75
N VAL A 36 -2.14 9.58 -8.62
CA VAL A 36 -3.54 9.91 -8.33
C VAL A 36 -4.44 8.77 -8.80
N ALA A 37 -5.57 8.57 -8.09
CA ALA A 37 -6.48 7.46 -8.31
C ALA A 37 -5.75 6.10 -8.36
N PRO A 38 -4.95 5.76 -7.32
CA PRO A 38 -4.14 4.57 -7.37
C PRO A 38 -4.97 3.29 -7.24
N VAL A 39 -4.57 2.29 -8.01
CA VAL A 39 -4.99 0.91 -7.82
C VAL A 39 -4.05 0.23 -6.83
N TRP A 40 -4.62 -0.44 -5.84
CA TRP A 40 -3.90 -1.31 -4.94
C TRP A 40 -3.73 -2.70 -5.55
N TYR A 41 -2.49 -3.11 -5.77
CA TYR A 41 -2.17 -4.46 -6.21
C TYR A 41 -1.97 -5.35 -4.98
N PRO A 42 -2.95 -6.21 -4.66
CA PRO A 42 -2.86 -7.04 -3.46
C PRO A 42 -1.70 -8.03 -3.61
N PRO A 43 -0.78 -8.09 -2.63
CA PRO A 43 0.29 -9.09 -2.64
C PRO A 43 -0.24 -10.50 -2.88
N ARG A 44 0.56 -11.37 -3.50
CA ARG A 44 0.18 -12.78 -3.73
C ARG A 44 -0.22 -13.50 -2.44
N ALA A 45 0.43 -13.12 -1.33
CA ALA A 45 0.17 -13.65 0.01
C ALA A 45 -1.09 -13.08 0.69
N THR A 46 -1.80 -12.12 0.08
CA THR A 46 -3.09 -11.64 0.59
C THR A 46 -4.10 -12.78 0.60
N PRO A 47 -4.74 -13.07 1.76
CA PRO A 47 -5.80 -14.07 1.86
C PRO A 47 -6.94 -13.79 0.85
N PRO A 48 -7.44 -14.81 0.13
CA PRO A 48 -8.54 -14.62 -0.82
C PRO A 48 -9.83 -14.05 -0.20
N ASP A 49 -10.14 -14.44 1.04
CA ASP A 49 -11.31 -13.94 1.79
C ASP A 49 -11.19 -12.43 2.11
N ASP A 50 -9.99 -11.85 2.08
CA ASP A 50 -9.82 -10.40 2.25
C ASP A 50 -10.21 -9.61 0.99
N LEU A 51 -10.17 -10.27 -0.18
CA LEU A 51 -10.48 -9.67 -1.49
C LEU A 51 -11.95 -9.84 -1.90
N VAL A 52 -12.72 -10.66 -1.17
CA VAL A 52 -14.13 -10.93 -1.44
C VAL A 52 -14.99 -10.42 -0.29
N GLY A 53 -16.09 -9.74 -0.61
CA GLY A 53 -17.07 -9.25 0.36
C GLY A 53 -18.49 -9.72 0.02
N VAL A 54 -19.41 -9.57 0.96
CA VAL A 54 -20.85 -9.76 0.73
C VAL A 54 -21.49 -8.39 0.52
N PHE A 55 -22.12 -8.22 -0.64
CA PHE A 55 -22.82 -7.00 -1.06
C PHE A 55 -24.21 -7.41 -1.55
N ASP A 56 -25.26 -6.86 -0.95
CA ASP A 56 -26.66 -7.18 -1.24
C ASP A 56 -26.94 -8.70 -1.22
N GLY A 57 -26.41 -9.38 -0.20
CA GLY A 57 -26.52 -10.84 -0.02
C GLY A 57 -25.68 -11.67 -1.00
N ARG A 58 -24.96 -11.05 -1.94
CA ARG A 58 -24.14 -11.73 -2.95
C ARG A 58 -22.66 -11.52 -2.70
N ARG A 59 -21.85 -12.58 -2.87
CA ARG A 59 -20.39 -12.46 -2.80
C ARG A 59 -19.81 -11.88 -4.08
N ARG A 60 -18.99 -10.83 -3.94
CA ARG A 60 -18.32 -10.13 -5.03
C ARG A 60 -16.91 -9.73 -4.61
N LEU A 61 -16.04 -9.45 -5.58
CA LEU A 61 -14.74 -8.82 -5.30
C LEU A 61 -14.97 -7.46 -4.63
N LYS A 62 -14.08 -7.09 -3.72
CA LYS A 62 -14.04 -5.76 -3.11
C LYS A 62 -13.40 -4.77 -4.09
N GLU A 63 -14.07 -4.51 -5.21
CA GLU A 63 -13.56 -3.63 -6.28
C GLU A 63 -13.14 -2.25 -5.74
N GLU A 64 -13.91 -1.70 -4.81
CA GLU A 64 -13.59 -0.42 -4.15
C GLU A 64 -12.30 -0.47 -3.32
N LEU A 65 -11.96 -1.61 -2.71
CA LEU A 65 -10.73 -1.80 -1.93
C LEU A 65 -9.50 -1.83 -2.86
N ILE A 66 -9.65 -2.46 -4.02
CA ILE A 66 -8.61 -2.50 -5.06
C ILE A 66 -8.48 -1.13 -5.72
N GLY A 67 -9.59 -0.44 -5.94
CA GLY A 67 -9.60 0.89 -6.53
C GLY A 67 -9.53 0.89 -8.06
N PRO A 68 -9.43 2.09 -8.66
CA PRO A 68 -9.34 3.40 -7.97
C PRO A 68 -10.63 3.75 -7.21
N SER A 69 -10.52 4.24 -5.97
CA SER A 69 -11.68 4.69 -5.17
C SER A 69 -11.22 5.42 -3.91
N TYR A 70 -12.03 6.33 -3.37
CA TYR A 70 -11.80 6.87 -2.03
C TYR A 70 -11.83 5.79 -0.93
N ARG A 71 -12.44 4.63 -1.23
CA ARG A 71 -12.47 3.45 -0.37
C ARG A 71 -11.29 2.48 -0.60
N SER A 72 -10.39 2.79 -1.53
CA SER A 72 -9.21 1.98 -1.86
C SER A 72 -8.28 1.82 -0.67
N ALA A 73 -7.51 0.73 -0.66
CA ALA A 73 -6.42 0.54 0.29
C ALA A 73 -5.37 1.68 0.21
N TYR A 74 -5.21 2.30 -0.96
CA TYR A 74 -4.37 3.49 -1.16
C TYR A 74 -5.15 4.81 -1.13
N GLY A 75 -6.46 4.77 -0.93
CA GLY A 75 -7.31 5.95 -1.00
C GLY A 75 -7.20 6.63 -2.37
N MET A 76 -7.10 7.95 -2.37
CA MET A 76 -7.13 8.75 -3.61
C MET A 76 -5.75 9.12 -4.17
N VAL A 77 -4.70 9.07 -3.36
CA VAL A 77 -3.34 9.45 -3.76
C VAL A 77 -2.33 8.56 -3.05
N MET A 78 -1.27 8.19 -3.75
CA MET A 78 -0.07 7.58 -3.18
C MET A 78 1.20 8.30 -3.64
N LEU A 79 2.15 8.45 -2.72
CA LEU A 79 3.52 8.86 -2.97
C LEU A 79 4.42 7.65 -2.74
N VAL A 80 5.26 7.34 -3.73
CA VAL A 80 6.17 6.19 -3.69
C VAL A 80 7.42 6.54 -2.90
N HIS A 81 7.83 5.69 -1.95
CA HIS A 81 9.10 5.85 -1.23
C HIS A 81 10.17 5.05 -1.96
N GLU A 82 10.94 5.71 -2.81
CA GLU A 82 12.02 5.09 -3.56
C GLU A 82 13.36 5.28 -2.85
N ARG A 83 14.27 4.33 -3.03
CA ARG A 83 15.69 4.49 -2.68
C ARG A 83 16.48 4.80 -3.94
N ASP A 84 17.33 5.81 -3.88
CA ASP A 84 18.35 6.02 -4.92
C ASP A 84 19.48 5.01 -4.69
N LEU A 85 19.68 4.11 -5.64
CA LEU A 85 20.77 3.13 -5.67
C LEU A 85 22.05 3.68 -6.30
N GLY A 86 22.05 4.96 -6.71
CA GLY A 86 23.20 5.66 -7.29
C GLY A 86 23.28 5.56 -8.81
N ALA A 87 24.06 6.47 -9.40
CA ALA A 87 24.18 6.62 -10.85
C ALA A 87 24.82 5.42 -11.56
N GLU A 88 25.55 4.57 -10.84
CA GLU A 88 26.18 3.35 -11.39
C GLU A 88 25.15 2.28 -11.79
N ARG A 89 23.95 2.30 -11.19
CA ARG A 89 22.84 1.37 -11.51
C ARG A 89 21.79 2.01 -12.38
N ARG A 90 22.19 2.71 -13.45
CA ARG A 90 21.33 3.58 -14.29
C ARG A 90 19.97 3.00 -14.67
N GLU A 91 19.88 1.71 -14.98
CA GLU A 91 18.62 1.04 -15.35
C GLU A 91 17.69 0.77 -14.15
N ASP A 92 18.25 0.62 -12.96
CA ASP A 92 17.54 0.32 -11.69
C ASP A 92 17.85 1.38 -10.61
N ARG A 93 18.07 2.63 -11.01
CA ARG A 93 18.52 3.68 -10.09
C ARG A 93 17.54 3.86 -8.93
N TRP A 94 16.25 3.71 -9.20
CA TRP A 94 15.20 3.87 -8.22
C TRP A 94 14.66 2.51 -7.79
N TYR A 95 14.76 2.22 -6.50
CA TYR A 95 14.25 0.99 -5.93
C TYR A 95 13.00 1.24 -5.09
N ASP A 96 11.87 0.66 -5.50
CA ASP A 96 10.61 0.65 -4.76
C ASP A 96 10.48 -0.60 -3.88
N ALA A 97 10.50 -0.40 -2.56
CA ALA A 97 10.30 -1.45 -1.57
C ALA A 97 8.82 -1.77 -1.28
N GLY A 98 7.88 -1.14 -2.00
CA GLY A 98 6.44 -1.25 -1.75
C GLY A 98 5.95 -0.40 -0.59
N ILE A 99 6.75 0.56 -0.12
CA ILE A 99 6.41 1.49 0.97
C ILE A 99 5.91 2.81 0.36
N ARG A 100 4.76 3.29 0.83
CA ARG A 100 4.07 4.46 0.29
C ARG A 100 3.60 5.39 1.40
N THR A 101 3.52 6.69 1.11
CA THR A 101 2.61 7.60 1.83
C THR A 101 1.31 7.67 1.07
N HIS A 102 0.18 7.33 1.70
CA HIS A 102 -1.08 7.21 0.97
C HIS A 102 -2.31 7.50 1.84
N GLY A 103 -3.44 7.76 1.18
CA GLY A 103 -4.75 7.87 1.82
C GLY A 103 -5.27 6.50 2.26
N SER A 104 -6.19 6.44 3.21
CA SER A 104 -6.76 5.16 3.63
C SER A 104 -8.22 5.32 3.98
N ALA A 105 -9.06 4.40 3.52
CA ALA A 105 -10.45 4.29 3.95
C ALA A 105 -10.59 3.64 5.34
N ASN A 106 -9.56 2.93 5.79
CA ASN A 106 -9.53 2.28 7.10
C ASN A 106 -8.93 3.23 8.15
N TYR A 107 -9.75 4.16 8.64
CA TYR A 107 -9.34 5.13 9.67
C TYR A 107 -8.96 4.47 11.00
N GLY A 108 -9.54 3.31 11.31
CA GLY A 108 -9.14 2.52 12.47
C GLY A 108 -7.67 2.11 12.43
N SER A 109 -7.12 1.82 11.25
CA SER A 109 -5.69 1.51 11.11
C SER A 109 -4.78 2.70 11.39
N ILE A 110 -5.22 3.92 11.03
CA ILE A 110 -4.49 5.17 11.30
C ILE A 110 -4.50 5.45 12.81
N LEU A 111 -5.67 5.40 13.44
CA LEU A 111 -5.84 5.66 14.87
C LEU A 111 -5.05 4.66 15.73
N LYS A 112 -4.98 3.40 15.30
CA LYS A 112 -4.21 2.35 15.98
C LYS A 112 -2.72 2.34 15.62
N GLY A 113 -2.28 3.20 14.69
CA GLY A 113 -0.89 3.26 14.26
C GLY A 113 -0.40 2.02 13.49
N SER A 114 -1.29 1.21 12.88
CA SER A 114 -0.96 -0.09 12.30
C SER A 114 -1.03 -0.08 10.77
N SER A 115 0.02 -0.53 10.11
CA SER A 115 0.08 -0.72 8.66
C SER A 115 0.98 -1.89 8.26
N HIS A 116 1.10 -2.14 6.96
CA HIS A 116 2.07 -3.07 6.39
C HIS A 116 3.42 -2.38 6.09
N GLY A 117 3.74 -1.31 6.81
CA GLY A 117 4.94 -0.47 6.61
C GLY A 117 4.65 0.86 5.91
N CYS A 118 3.56 0.96 5.15
CA CYS A 118 3.14 2.22 4.55
C CYS A 118 2.75 3.29 5.58
N HIS A 119 2.82 4.55 5.17
CA HIS A 119 2.54 5.76 5.93
C HIS A 119 1.12 6.24 5.59
N ARG A 120 0.16 5.85 6.42
CA ARG A 120 -1.27 6.04 6.14
C ARG A 120 -1.76 7.38 6.69
N LEU A 121 -2.45 8.12 5.84
CA LEU A 121 -3.09 9.38 6.15
C LEU A 121 -4.60 9.28 5.92
N TYR A 122 -5.37 10.17 6.57
CA TYR A 122 -6.75 10.41 6.16
C TYR A 122 -6.76 10.90 4.72
N ASN A 123 -7.78 10.52 3.95
CA ASN A 123 -7.88 10.90 2.53
C ASN A 123 -7.78 12.42 2.32
N VAL A 124 -8.41 13.22 3.18
CA VAL A 124 -8.34 14.68 3.11
C VAL A 124 -6.92 15.21 3.34
N HIS A 125 -6.10 14.56 4.18
CA HIS A 125 -4.74 14.99 4.45
C HIS A 125 -3.79 14.63 3.31
N VAL A 126 -3.90 13.42 2.74
CA VAL A 126 -3.06 13.07 1.58
C VAL A 126 -3.38 13.94 0.38
N LEU A 127 -4.65 14.30 0.17
CA LEU A 127 -5.05 15.23 -0.88
C LEU A 127 -4.47 16.63 -0.67
N ARG A 128 -4.52 17.15 0.55
CA ARG A 128 -3.92 18.45 0.89
C ARG A 128 -2.41 18.44 0.65
N LEU A 129 -1.72 17.38 1.09
CA LEU A 129 -0.29 17.21 0.86
C LEU A 129 0.05 17.16 -0.64
N ALA A 130 -0.66 16.32 -1.40
CA ALA A 130 -0.47 16.19 -2.84
C ALA A 130 -0.70 17.51 -3.57
N THR A 131 -1.77 18.22 -3.21
CA THR A 131 -2.08 19.55 -3.78
C THR A 131 -1.00 20.56 -3.45
N TYR A 132 -0.46 20.54 -2.23
CA TYR A 132 0.64 21.42 -1.83
C TYR A 132 1.91 21.12 -2.64
N ILE A 133 2.28 19.84 -2.78
CA ILE A 133 3.43 19.42 -3.58
C ILE A 133 3.27 19.87 -5.03
N LEU A 134 2.16 19.56 -5.68
CA LEU A 134 1.92 19.94 -7.09
C LEU A 134 1.82 21.46 -7.30
N LYS A 135 1.57 22.25 -6.25
CA LYS A 135 1.60 23.72 -6.33
C LYS A 135 2.98 24.32 -6.14
N THR A 136 3.90 23.61 -5.51
CA THR A 136 5.18 24.17 -5.02
C THR A 136 6.40 23.53 -5.68
N GLN A 137 6.25 22.35 -6.27
CA GLN A 137 7.32 21.59 -6.90
C GLN A 137 7.13 21.55 -8.41
N ARG A 138 8.25 21.47 -9.12
CA ARG A 138 8.25 21.17 -10.55
C ARG A 138 7.92 19.68 -10.76
N TYR A 139 7.13 19.39 -11.78
CA TYR A 139 6.73 18.03 -12.12
C TYR A 139 6.44 17.89 -13.61
N ALA A 140 6.45 16.64 -14.09
CA ALA A 140 5.94 16.23 -15.39
C ALA A 140 4.68 15.38 -15.20
N ALA A 141 3.58 15.72 -15.87
CA ALA A 141 2.41 14.84 -15.96
C ALA A 141 2.70 13.75 -16.99
N ARG A 142 2.93 12.51 -16.54
CA ARG A 142 3.30 11.39 -17.40
C ARG A 142 2.10 10.65 -17.98
N GLY A 143 0.91 10.86 -17.42
CA GLY A 143 -0.32 10.20 -17.88
C GLY A 143 -0.67 8.97 -17.05
N GLU A 144 -1.46 8.09 -17.63
CA GLU A 144 -1.85 6.81 -17.04
C GLU A 144 -0.64 5.87 -16.99
N ILE A 145 -0.50 5.13 -15.88
CA ILE A 145 0.51 4.09 -15.74
C ILE A 145 -0.07 2.79 -16.29
N ASP A 146 0.42 2.37 -17.45
CA ASP A 146 0.08 1.11 -18.10
C ASP A 146 0.77 -0.07 -17.41
N GLU A 147 0.18 -0.49 -16.30
CA GLU A 147 0.57 -1.68 -15.55
C GLU A 147 -0.70 -2.49 -15.29
N ALA A 148 -0.75 -3.72 -15.81
CA ALA A 148 -1.93 -4.56 -15.68
C ALA A 148 -1.85 -5.48 -14.45
N LEU A 149 -2.91 -5.50 -13.65
CA LEU A 149 -3.14 -6.50 -12.63
C LEU A 149 -4.13 -7.53 -13.17
N ARG A 150 -3.69 -8.78 -13.34
CA ARG A 150 -4.58 -9.93 -13.59
C ARG A 150 -4.37 -10.97 -12.50
N ARG A 151 -5.44 -11.30 -11.77
CA ARG A 151 -5.38 -12.27 -10.66
C ARG A 151 -6.67 -13.08 -10.54
N VAL A 152 -6.51 -14.40 -10.47
CA VAL A 152 -7.64 -15.28 -10.12
C VAL A 152 -7.77 -15.37 -8.60
N VAL A 153 -8.93 -14.98 -8.06
CA VAL A 153 -9.26 -15.08 -6.64
C VAL A 153 -10.17 -16.28 -6.43
N ARG A 154 -9.75 -17.23 -5.59
CA ARG A 154 -10.53 -18.41 -5.21
C ARG A 154 -10.86 -18.37 -3.73
N ALA A 155 -12.14 -18.27 -3.40
CA ALA A 155 -12.62 -18.21 -2.03
C ALA A 155 -13.94 -18.98 -1.91
N ARG A 156 -14.06 -19.81 -0.86
CA ARG A 156 -15.30 -20.52 -0.51
C ARG A 156 -15.93 -21.28 -1.70
N GLY A 157 -15.10 -22.01 -2.46
CA GLY A 157 -15.53 -22.83 -3.59
C GLY A 157 -15.90 -22.07 -4.87
N ARG A 158 -15.75 -20.74 -4.90
CA ARG A 158 -16.04 -19.91 -6.08
C ARG A 158 -14.77 -19.22 -6.58
N ARG A 159 -14.81 -18.84 -7.86
CA ARG A 159 -13.75 -18.15 -8.59
C ARG A 159 -14.24 -16.77 -9.00
N TRP A 160 -13.39 -15.76 -8.84
CA TRP A 160 -13.53 -14.43 -9.41
C TRP A 160 -12.24 -14.06 -10.14
N ASP A 161 -12.35 -13.40 -11.27
CA ASP A 161 -11.20 -12.87 -12.00
C ASP A 161 -11.09 -11.37 -11.70
N LEU A 162 -9.94 -10.97 -11.15
CA LEU A 162 -9.61 -9.58 -10.84
C LEU A 162 -8.73 -9.04 -11.95
N GLU A 163 -9.21 -8.02 -12.66
CA GLU A 163 -8.50 -7.38 -13.76
C GLU A 163 -8.49 -5.85 -13.61
N ARG A 164 -7.33 -5.25 -13.88
CA ARG A 164 -7.11 -3.81 -14.04
C ARG A 164 -6.04 -3.61 -15.09
N GLU A 165 -6.24 -2.65 -15.99
CA GLU A 165 -5.26 -2.33 -17.03
C GLU A 165 -4.28 -1.23 -16.62
N GLN A 166 -4.64 -0.44 -15.59
CA GLN A 166 -3.90 0.75 -15.18
C GLN A 166 -3.68 0.81 -13.68
N ARG A 167 -2.60 1.47 -13.27
CA ARG A 167 -2.23 1.66 -11.85
C ARG A 167 -2.69 3.00 -11.26
N GLY A 168 -3.05 3.96 -12.11
CA GLY A 168 -3.41 5.33 -11.76
C GLY A 168 -2.73 6.34 -12.68
N PHE A 169 -2.84 7.63 -12.36
CA PHE A 169 -2.23 8.72 -13.13
C PHE A 169 -0.97 9.25 -12.44
N LEU A 170 0.16 9.29 -13.16
CA LEU A 170 1.46 9.67 -12.64
C LEU A 170 1.78 11.15 -12.85
N PHE A 171 2.14 11.80 -11.76
CA PHE A 171 2.93 13.03 -11.74
C PHE A 171 4.33 12.69 -11.24
N GLU A 172 5.33 12.88 -12.10
CA GLU A 172 6.74 12.67 -11.76
C GLU A 172 7.34 13.99 -11.27
N LEU A 173 7.85 14.00 -10.04
CA LEU A 173 8.43 15.17 -9.37
C LEU A 173 9.89 15.33 -9.78
N GLU A 174 10.25 16.52 -10.29
CA GLU A 174 11.56 16.80 -10.85
C GLU A 174 12.09 18.16 -10.34
N PRO A 175 13.06 18.19 -9.39
CA PRO A 175 13.75 17.04 -8.81
C PRO A 175 12.87 16.23 -7.83
N PRO A 176 13.23 14.97 -7.55
CA PRO A 176 12.59 14.19 -6.49
C PRO A 176 12.72 14.86 -5.12
N ILE A 177 11.70 14.75 -4.28
CA ILE A 177 11.70 15.33 -2.92
C ILE A 177 12.35 14.32 -1.97
N PRO A 178 13.45 14.66 -1.26
CA PRO A 178 14.00 13.80 -0.23
C PRO A 178 13.07 13.72 0.99
N VAL A 179 12.89 12.53 1.53
CA VAL A 179 12.08 12.25 2.71
C VAL A 179 12.85 11.32 3.63
N GLU A 180 13.11 11.78 4.84
CA GLU A 180 13.75 10.94 5.86
C GLU A 180 12.69 10.13 6.62
N VAL A 181 12.72 8.81 6.47
CA VAL A 181 11.88 7.91 7.25
C VAL A 181 12.57 7.60 8.56
N LEU A 182 12.04 8.15 9.66
CA LEU A 182 12.58 7.93 10.99
C LEU A 182 12.16 6.57 11.57
N PRO A 183 12.95 5.99 12.48
CA PRO A 183 12.50 4.86 13.29
C PRO A 183 11.26 5.27 14.07
N GLY A 184 10.18 4.49 13.96
CA GLY A 184 9.01 4.74 14.80
C GLY A 184 9.08 4.02 16.14
N THR A 185 8.31 4.52 17.10
CA THR A 185 8.24 3.97 18.46
C THR A 185 7.20 2.85 18.52
N PRO A 186 7.58 1.60 18.86
CA PRO A 186 6.60 0.52 19.02
C PRO A 186 5.63 0.82 20.17
N VAL A 187 4.34 0.86 19.86
CA VAL A 187 3.26 1.03 20.85
C VAL A 187 2.56 -0.32 21.08
N GLY A 188 2.59 -0.81 22.32
CA GLY A 188 1.97 -2.08 22.74
C GLY A 188 2.87 -2.97 23.60
N ALA A 189 2.28 -3.75 24.50
CA ALA A 189 3.00 -4.59 25.47
C ALA A 189 3.88 -5.69 24.83
N ARG A 190 3.56 -6.10 23.59
CA ARG A 190 4.25 -7.18 22.89
C ARG A 190 5.26 -6.63 21.89
N LYS A 191 6.54 -6.69 22.27
CA LYS A 191 7.67 -6.22 21.45
C LYS A 191 8.23 -7.28 20.50
N THR A 192 7.80 -8.54 20.63
CA THR A 192 8.26 -9.69 19.83
C THR A 192 7.07 -10.52 19.32
N PRO A 193 7.22 -11.26 18.19
CA PRO A 193 6.19 -12.17 17.71
C PRO A 193 5.88 -13.21 18.78
N PRO A 194 4.61 -13.61 18.97
CA PRO A 194 4.31 -14.77 19.81
C PRO A 194 5.01 -16.01 19.22
N LYS A 195 5.81 -16.72 20.03
CA LYS A 195 6.40 -18.01 19.60
C LYS A 195 5.27 -18.96 19.18
N GLY A 196 5.36 -19.53 17.98
CA GLY A 196 4.45 -20.58 17.52
C GLY A 196 3.04 -20.14 17.09
N ALA A 197 2.81 -18.87 16.75
CA ALA A 197 1.47 -18.39 16.37
C ALA A 197 0.96 -18.99 15.05
N ARG A 198 0.29 -20.15 15.14
CA ARG A 198 -0.67 -20.66 14.16
C ARG A 198 -2.02 -20.69 14.87
N TRP A 199 -3.02 -19.98 14.35
CA TRP A 199 -4.39 -20.06 14.88
C TRP A 199 -5.24 -20.94 13.94
N PRO A 200 -6.23 -21.70 14.45
CA PRO A 200 -7.12 -22.52 13.63
C PRO A 200 -7.73 -21.70 12.50
N THR A 201 -7.63 -22.25 11.30
CA THR A 201 -8.38 -21.82 10.12
C THR A 201 -9.86 -21.77 10.45
N ARG A 202 -10.49 -20.60 10.29
CA ARG A 202 -11.95 -20.42 10.37
C ARG A 202 -12.65 -20.89 9.11
#